data_AF-A0A1H2HCC2-F1
#
_entry.id   AF-A0A1H2HCC2-F1
#
_cell.length_a   1.000
_cell.length_b   1.000
_cell.length_c   1.000
_cell.angle_alpha   90.00
_cell.angle_beta   90.00
_cell.angle_gamma   90.00
#
_symmetry.space_group_name_H-M   'P 1'
#
loop_
_entity.id
_entity.type
_entity.pdbx_description
1 polymer ?
#
loop_
_entity_poly.entity_id
_entity_poly.type
_entity_poly.pdbx_seq_one_letter_code
_entity_poly.pdbx_strand_id
1 'polypeptide(L)'
;MKPLLLLLSVALPCLALPGLRAETYCVDPAKGNDSNPGTAELPFRTTAKGIAKARAGDTVIIAKVDRPIRESLLIREKSGEEGKPITIDGQGNLFTGSDPLKPEEWSAVAGQPGVYRNDHLVPGLKPADKNNAFILQRYIMIWDDKPNRMGRTSKGRHEPFVPVEKLQPGQWTYVDAEAAFYVAIDPAKSLADYAIESPTRLNGVGISGTCEHWVVKNVRVSRVINDGFNLHGHTRDFVFENIEATECGDDGISEHEDSELTIHGLVSRRNSTGICHGDQTSSWSDHVVLEDNYAANLFLRNGTHVITDSVVSAAAPPDGNNGIILNNVPVPINPNPLSMTFTRCRFPFPSGANPTGKAPFYVDDGVLLTISDDSKVEGPVYHVPGRKGAPSAPAPAP
;
A
#
# COMPACT_ATOMS: atom_id res chain seq x y z
N MET A 1 26.20 -80.30 20.88
CA MET A 1 26.76 -79.00 20.47
C MET A 1 25.62 -78.16 19.89
N LYS A 2 25.15 -77.14 20.63
CA LYS A 2 24.16 -76.16 20.15
C LYS A 2 24.82 -74.78 20.24
N PRO A 3 24.78 -73.93 19.20
CA PRO A 3 25.46 -72.64 19.24
C PRO A 3 24.66 -71.64 20.06
N LEU A 4 25.37 -70.90 20.90
CA LEU A 4 24.88 -69.79 21.70
C LEU A 4 24.80 -68.56 20.78
N LEU A 5 23.58 -68.08 20.49
CA LEU A 5 23.35 -66.87 19.70
C LEU A 5 23.44 -65.65 20.64
N LEU A 6 24.53 -64.89 20.53
CA LEU A 6 24.74 -63.66 21.28
C LEU A 6 23.99 -62.52 20.57
N LEU A 7 22.86 -62.08 21.13
CA LEU A 7 22.13 -60.89 20.68
C LEU A 7 22.86 -59.64 21.19
N LEU A 8 23.60 -58.97 20.30
CA LEU A 8 24.16 -57.64 20.54
C LEU A 8 23.04 -56.61 20.38
N SER A 9 22.53 -56.09 21.49
CA SER A 9 21.62 -54.93 21.51
C SER A 9 22.42 -53.65 21.22
N VAL A 10 22.39 -53.20 19.95
CA VAL A 10 22.89 -51.88 19.58
C VAL A 10 21.88 -50.84 20.07
N ALA A 11 22.20 -50.19 21.18
CA ALA A 11 21.49 -49.00 21.63
C ALA A 11 21.80 -47.85 20.67
N LEU A 12 20.83 -47.48 19.82
CA LEU A 12 20.90 -46.28 18.99
C LEU A 12 20.77 -45.05 19.91
N PRO A 13 21.75 -44.14 19.97
CA PRO A 13 21.55 -42.89 20.67
C PRO A 13 20.61 -42.02 19.83
N CYS A 14 19.39 -41.80 20.35
CA CYS A 14 18.52 -40.73 19.88
C CYS A 14 19.26 -39.39 20.07
N LEU A 15 19.92 -38.89 19.03
CA LEU A 15 20.28 -37.49 18.98
C LEU A 15 18.98 -36.69 19.01
N ALA A 16 18.71 -36.03 20.14
CA ALA A 16 17.72 -34.97 20.19
C ALA A 16 18.18 -33.88 19.21
N LEU A 17 17.56 -33.84 18.04
CA LEU A 17 17.68 -32.71 17.14
C LEU A 17 17.29 -31.46 17.95
N PRO A 18 18.14 -30.42 18.03
CA PRO A 18 17.73 -29.18 18.64
C PRO A 18 16.49 -28.72 17.87
N GLY A 19 15.33 -28.75 18.53
CA GLY A 19 14.11 -28.19 17.96
C GLY A 19 14.42 -26.74 17.61
N LEU A 20 14.27 -26.36 16.34
CA LEU A 20 14.35 -24.97 15.95
C LEU A 20 13.27 -24.23 16.74
N ARG A 21 13.71 -23.48 17.75
CA ARG A 21 12.86 -22.52 18.43
C ARG A 21 12.71 -21.31 17.51
N ALA A 22 11.50 -20.78 17.44
CA ALA A 22 11.25 -19.46 16.89
C ALA A 22 12.18 -18.45 17.57
N GLU A 23 13.03 -17.78 16.79
CA GLU A 23 13.92 -16.73 17.27
C GLU A 23 13.22 -15.37 17.18
N THR A 24 13.68 -14.43 18.01
CA THR A 24 13.27 -13.02 17.92
C THR A 24 14.48 -12.17 17.58
N TYR A 25 14.38 -11.46 16.45
CA TYR A 25 15.37 -10.47 16.04
C TYR A 25 14.88 -9.06 16.34
N CYS A 26 15.73 -8.25 16.96
CA CYS A 26 15.45 -6.84 17.24
C CYS A 26 16.14 -5.94 16.22
N VAL A 27 15.40 -4.95 15.71
CA VAL A 27 15.90 -3.88 14.84
C VAL A 27 15.69 -2.55 15.56
N ASP A 28 16.74 -1.75 15.71
CA ASP A 28 16.66 -0.37 16.22
C ASP A 28 17.31 0.57 15.19
N PRO A 29 16.52 1.29 14.38
CA PRO A 29 17.05 2.21 13.37
C PRO A 29 17.86 3.38 13.96
N ALA A 30 17.66 3.70 15.24
CA ALA A 30 18.35 4.81 15.89
C ALA A 30 19.68 4.41 16.53
N LYS A 31 19.80 3.17 17.03
CA LYS A 31 20.97 2.73 17.84
C LYS A 31 21.64 1.45 17.36
N GLY A 32 21.01 0.70 16.47
CA GLY A 32 21.49 -0.62 16.05
C GLY A 32 22.69 -0.57 15.11
N ASN A 33 23.25 -1.76 14.85
CA ASN A 33 24.30 -1.97 13.87
C ASN A 33 24.05 -3.31 13.16
N ASP A 34 24.11 -3.36 11.83
CA ASP A 34 23.84 -4.59 11.07
C ASP A 34 24.94 -5.67 11.21
N SER A 35 26.03 -5.35 11.91
CA SER A 35 27.06 -6.32 12.34
C SER A 35 26.72 -6.99 13.67
N ASN A 36 25.74 -6.47 14.42
CA ASN A 36 25.27 -7.07 15.66
C ASN A 36 24.56 -8.41 15.42
N PRO A 37 24.37 -9.24 16.46
CA PRO A 37 23.62 -10.50 16.33
C PRO A 37 22.10 -10.31 16.15
N GLY A 38 21.55 -9.13 16.44
CA GLY A 38 20.11 -8.87 16.37
C GLY A 38 19.35 -9.23 17.64
N THR A 39 20.00 -9.21 18.80
CA THR A 39 19.33 -9.36 20.12
C THR A 39 18.79 -8.02 20.60
N ALA A 40 18.03 -8.01 21.69
CA ALA A 40 17.52 -6.76 22.28
C ALA A 40 18.65 -5.80 22.71
N GLU A 41 19.76 -6.33 23.23
CA GLU A 41 20.92 -5.56 23.70
C GLU A 41 21.81 -5.11 22.54
N LEU A 42 21.90 -5.93 21.49
CA LEU A 42 22.68 -5.65 20.28
C LEU A 42 21.77 -5.83 19.05
N PRO A 43 20.88 -4.85 18.78
CA PRO A 43 19.93 -4.95 17.68
C PRO A 43 20.60 -4.67 16.34
N PHE A 44 20.00 -5.20 15.27
CA PHE A 44 20.31 -4.75 13.91
C PHE A 44 19.95 -3.27 13.74
N ARG A 45 20.55 -2.60 12.75
CA ARG A 45 20.18 -1.22 12.40
C ARG A 45 19.00 -1.19 11.44
N THR A 46 19.04 -2.01 10.40
CA THR A 46 18.10 -1.91 9.27
C THR A 46 17.04 -3.00 9.34
N THR A 47 15.85 -2.66 8.87
CA THR A 47 14.76 -3.63 8.75
C THR A 47 15.09 -4.70 7.70
N ALA A 48 15.79 -4.31 6.63
CA ALA A 48 16.33 -5.21 5.63
C ALA A 48 17.22 -6.32 6.24
N LYS A 49 18.07 -6.00 7.21
CA LYS A 49 18.90 -6.99 7.89
C LYS A 49 18.07 -7.98 8.71
N GLY A 50 17.07 -7.48 9.45
CA GLY A 50 16.14 -8.31 10.22
C GLY A 50 15.37 -9.27 9.32
N ILE A 51 14.74 -8.76 8.26
CA ILE A 51 13.99 -9.54 7.27
C ILE A 51 14.90 -10.59 6.62
N ALA A 52 16.13 -10.22 6.22
CA ALA A 52 17.06 -11.15 5.60
C ALA A 52 17.45 -12.31 6.54
N LYS A 53 17.56 -12.04 7.85
CA LYS A 53 17.99 -13.02 8.86
C LYS A 53 16.88 -13.99 9.28
N ALA A 54 15.64 -13.51 9.38
CA ALA A 54 14.50 -14.30 9.85
C ALA A 54 14.25 -15.55 8.99
N ARG A 55 13.69 -16.59 9.60
CA ARG A 55 13.27 -17.86 8.97
C ARG A 55 11.87 -18.22 9.45
N ALA A 56 11.29 -19.29 8.91
CA ALA A 56 9.99 -19.79 9.34
C ALA A 56 9.86 -19.88 10.87
N GLY A 57 8.83 -19.25 11.41
CA GLY A 57 8.55 -19.15 12.85
C GLY A 57 9.21 -17.96 13.56
N ASP A 58 10.20 -17.29 12.96
CA ASP A 58 10.89 -16.18 13.59
C ASP A 58 10.06 -14.90 13.60
N THR A 59 10.35 -14.02 14.55
CA THR A 59 9.77 -12.67 14.64
C THR A 59 10.86 -11.60 14.52
N VAL A 60 10.61 -10.58 13.71
CA VAL A 60 11.40 -9.35 13.62
C VAL A 60 10.64 -8.24 14.34
N ILE A 61 11.15 -7.78 15.49
CA ILE A 61 10.59 -6.65 16.25
C ILE A 61 11.36 -5.39 15.89
N ILE A 62 10.66 -4.40 15.37
CA ILE A 62 11.23 -3.09 15.07
C ILE A 62 10.97 -2.20 16.27
N ALA A 63 12.02 -1.80 16.98
CA ALA A 63 11.93 -0.94 18.15
C ALA A 63 11.17 0.34 17.82
N LYS A 64 10.29 0.76 18.72
CA LYS A 64 9.55 2.02 18.59
C LYS A 64 10.53 3.20 18.55
N VAL A 65 10.38 4.07 17.57
CA VAL A 65 11.16 5.31 17.43
C VAL A 65 10.24 6.53 17.33
N ASP A 66 10.76 7.69 17.73
CA ASP A 66 10.00 8.96 17.76
C ASP A 66 9.95 9.70 16.42
N ARG A 67 10.67 9.19 15.42
CA ARG A 67 10.81 9.81 14.10
C ARG A 67 10.48 8.80 13.00
N PRO A 68 9.92 9.24 11.85
CA PRO A 68 9.60 8.35 10.76
C PRO A 68 10.83 7.54 10.31
N ILE A 69 10.63 6.24 10.08
CA ILE A 69 11.64 5.35 9.50
C ILE A 69 11.62 5.55 7.99
N ARG A 70 12.76 5.92 7.42
CA ARG A 70 12.90 6.17 5.98
C ARG A 70 13.48 4.93 5.27
N GLU A 71 12.79 3.81 5.40
CA GLU A 71 13.10 2.52 4.76
C GLU A 71 11.84 1.92 4.12
N SER A 72 12.02 1.00 3.17
CA SER A 72 10.96 0.12 2.70
C SER A 72 11.14 -1.29 3.27
N LEU A 73 10.07 -1.91 3.76
CA LEU A 73 10.05 -3.32 4.15
C LEU A 73 9.90 -4.17 2.88
N LEU A 74 10.98 -4.79 2.44
CA LEU A 74 11.00 -5.55 1.19
C LEU A 74 11.09 -7.05 1.48
N ILE A 75 10.04 -7.79 1.12
CA ILE A 75 9.95 -9.25 1.25
C ILE A 75 10.05 -9.83 -0.16
N ARG A 76 11.06 -10.65 -0.42
CA ARG A 76 11.32 -11.18 -1.76
C ARG A 76 11.71 -12.64 -1.70
N GLU A 77 11.01 -13.48 -2.45
CA GLU A 77 11.30 -14.92 -2.60
C GLU A 77 11.59 -15.60 -1.26
N LYS A 78 10.68 -15.40 -0.30
CA LYS A 78 10.88 -15.84 1.07
C LYS A 78 9.56 -16.20 1.71
N SER A 79 9.51 -17.39 2.29
CA SER A 79 8.32 -17.93 2.95
C SER A 79 8.63 -18.39 4.36
N GLY A 80 7.61 -18.37 5.21
CA GLY A 80 7.57 -19.20 6.41
C GLY A 80 7.20 -20.65 6.06
N GLU A 81 6.66 -21.36 7.06
CA GLU A 81 6.07 -22.68 6.89
C GLU A 81 4.65 -22.66 7.48
N GLU A 82 3.80 -23.59 7.07
CA GLU A 82 2.47 -23.77 7.66
C GLU A 82 2.56 -23.87 9.20
N GLY A 83 1.81 -23.02 9.89
CA GLY A 83 1.83 -22.92 11.36
C GLY A 83 3.10 -22.29 11.96
N LYS A 84 4.05 -21.85 11.12
CA LYS A 84 5.28 -21.14 11.51
C LYS A 84 5.52 -19.95 10.57
N PRO A 85 4.64 -18.94 10.59
CA PRO A 85 4.82 -17.77 9.76
C PRO A 85 6.08 -16.99 10.15
N ILE A 86 6.66 -16.25 9.22
CA ILE A 86 7.63 -15.20 9.56
C ILE A 86 6.85 -13.95 9.96
N THR A 87 7.13 -13.39 11.13
CA THR A 87 6.41 -12.22 11.64
C THR A 87 7.27 -10.96 11.58
N ILE A 88 6.73 -9.86 11.08
CA ILE A 88 7.28 -8.51 11.25
C ILE A 88 6.33 -7.74 12.18
N ASP A 89 6.84 -7.26 13.30
CA ASP A 89 6.12 -6.36 14.20
C ASP A 89 6.75 -4.97 14.16
N GLY A 90 6.03 -4.04 13.53
CA GLY A 90 6.44 -2.65 13.38
C GLY A 90 6.29 -1.81 14.65
N GLN A 91 5.66 -2.31 15.71
CA GLN A 91 5.42 -1.60 16.98
C GLN A 91 4.71 -0.22 16.80
N GLY A 92 3.91 -0.08 15.74
CA GLY A 92 3.19 1.14 15.38
C GLY A 92 4.09 2.23 14.81
N ASN A 93 5.30 1.90 14.35
CA ASN A 93 6.19 2.85 13.69
C ASN A 93 5.61 3.34 12.36
N LEU A 94 5.92 4.60 12.04
CA LEU A 94 5.63 5.19 10.74
C LEU A 94 6.83 4.99 9.81
N PHE A 95 6.61 4.31 8.70
CA PHE A 95 7.51 4.20 7.56
C PHE A 95 7.11 5.25 6.54
N THR A 96 8.03 6.15 6.19
CA THR A 96 7.76 7.19 5.20
C THR A 96 8.55 6.98 3.92
N GLY A 97 7.88 7.18 2.79
CA GLY A 97 8.46 7.10 1.48
C GLY A 97 9.22 8.35 1.04
N SER A 98 9.10 9.43 1.78
CA SER A 98 9.67 10.74 1.42
C SER A 98 10.97 11.04 2.15
N ASP A 99 11.78 11.93 1.58
CA ASP A 99 12.95 12.53 2.21
C ASP A 99 12.84 14.07 2.11
N PRO A 100 13.40 14.83 3.06
CA PRO A 100 13.49 16.28 2.94
C PRO A 100 14.24 16.67 1.67
N LEU A 101 13.80 17.75 1.01
CA LEU A 101 14.59 18.36 -0.04
C LEU A 101 15.93 18.84 0.54
N LYS A 102 16.97 18.72 -0.27
CA LYS A 102 18.29 19.28 0.02
C LYS A 102 18.45 20.55 -0.81
N PRO A 103 18.32 21.75 -0.24
CA PRO A 103 18.30 23.00 -1.00
C PRO A 103 19.50 23.18 -1.93
N GLU A 104 20.66 22.63 -1.58
CA GLU A 104 21.89 22.64 -2.37
C GLU A 104 21.79 21.86 -3.70
N GLU A 105 20.84 20.94 -3.84
CA GLU A 105 20.58 20.19 -5.07
C GLU A 105 19.63 20.96 -6.03
N TRP A 106 19.15 22.15 -5.63
CA TRP A 106 18.20 22.96 -6.39
C TRP A 106 18.83 24.24 -6.93
N SER A 107 18.62 24.52 -8.22
CA SER A 107 19.15 25.71 -8.90
C SER A 107 18.07 26.77 -9.07
N ALA A 108 18.36 28.03 -8.72
CA ALA A 108 17.45 29.15 -8.98
C ALA A 108 17.26 29.36 -10.50
N VAL A 109 16.02 29.61 -10.92
CA VAL A 109 15.69 29.86 -12.32
C VAL A 109 15.95 31.32 -12.68
N ALA A 110 16.80 31.56 -13.68
CA ALA A 110 17.16 32.90 -14.11
C ALA A 110 15.91 33.70 -14.55
N GLY A 111 15.76 34.92 -14.02
CA GLY A 111 14.63 35.80 -14.34
C GLY A 111 13.31 35.45 -13.65
N GLN A 112 13.26 34.42 -12.79
CA GLN A 112 12.07 34.03 -12.02
C GLN A 112 12.40 33.91 -10.52
N PRO A 113 12.39 35.03 -9.76
CA PRO A 113 12.66 35.00 -8.32
C PRO A 113 11.75 34.03 -7.58
N GLY A 114 12.33 33.24 -6.67
CA GLY A 114 11.58 32.25 -5.89
C GLY A 114 11.29 30.93 -6.61
N VAL A 115 11.71 30.75 -7.87
CA VAL A 115 11.55 29.49 -8.60
C VAL A 115 12.87 28.72 -8.64
N TYR A 116 12.82 27.44 -8.31
CA TYR A 116 13.97 26.54 -8.26
C TYR A 116 13.72 25.29 -9.10
N ARG A 117 14.78 24.73 -9.67
CA ARG A 117 14.79 23.58 -10.58
C ARG A 117 15.66 22.44 -10.03
N ASN A 118 15.21 21.21 -10.22
CA ASN A 118 15.99 19.99 -9.99
C ASN A 118 15.65 18.90 -11.03
N ASP A 119 16.64 18.38 -11.74
CA ASP A 119 16.53 17.39 -12.82
C ASP A 119 17.00 15.97 -12.44
N HIS A 120 17.23 15.72 -11.16
CA HIS A 120 17.67 14.44 -10.64
C HIS A 120 16.97 14.07 -9.33
N LEU A 121 15.89 14.78 -8.96
CA LEU A 121 15.10 14.55 -7.76
C LEU A 121 14.55 13.12 -7.69
N VAL A 122 14.13 12.59 -8.84
CA VAL A 122 13.72 11.19 -9.01
C VAL A 122 14.67 10.51 -9.99
N PRO A 123 15.51 9.58 -9.53
CA PRO A 123 16.40 8.84 -10.40
C PRO A 123 15.64 8.05 -11.46
N GLY A 124 16.11 8.10 -12.71
CA GLY A 124 15.59 7.27 -13.81
C GLY A 124 14.51 7.91 -14.67
N LEU A 125 13.99 9.10 -14.32
CA LEU A 125 13.17 9.89 -15.24
C LEU A 125 14.01 10.35 -16.44
N LYS A 126 13.42 10.29 -17.63
CA LYS A 126 14.09 10.63 -18.89
C LYS A 126 13.22 11.56 -19.72
N PRO A 127 13.80 12.52 -20.46
CA PRO A 127 13.00 13.39 -21.30
C PRO A 127 12.15 12.63 -22.31
N ALA A 128 10.88 13.00 -22.47
CA ALA A 128 9.94 12.37 -23.40
C ALA A 128 9.70 10.86 -23.18
N ASP A 129 10.02 10.32 -22.01
CA ASP A 129 9.73 8.92 -21.68
C ASP A 129 8.30 8.79 -21.17
N LYS A 130 7.47 8.09 -21.95
CA LYS A 130 6.08 7.77 -21.58
C LYS A 130 5.96 7.05 -20.23
N ASN A 131 7.01 6.36 -19.78
CA ASN A 131 7.02 5.66 -18.51
C ASN A 131 7.13 6.61 -17.31
N ASN A 132 7.52 7.88 -17.51
CA ASN A 132 7.50 8.89 -16.46
C ASN A 132 6.10 9.03 -15.84
N ALA A 133 5.04 8.82 -16.64
CA ALA A 133 3.65 8.91 -16.19
C ALA A 133 3.34 8.01 -14.99
N PHE A 134 3.97 6.82 -14.89
CA PHE A 134 3.78 5.91 -13.76
C PHE A 134 4.20 6.53 -12.43
N ILE A 135 5.22 7.38 -12.43
CA ILE A 135 5.68 8.12 -11.24
C ILE A 135 4.87 9.41 -11.08
N LEU A 136 4.78 10.20 -12.16
CA LEU A 136 4.27 11.57 -12.12
C LEU A 136 2.77 11.68 -11.84
N GLN A 137 1.98 10.65 -12.10
CA GLN A 137 0.56 10.62 -11.73
C GLN A 137 0.34 10.35 -10.24
N ARG A 138 1.36 9.81 -9.55
CA ARG A 138 1.32 9.39 -8.15
C ARG A 138 2.12 10.32 -7.24
N TYR A 139 2.75 11.34 -7.82
CA TYR A 139 3.74 12.14 -7.13
C TYR A 139 3.09 13.18 -6.20
N ILE A 140 3.60 13.27 -4.97
CA ILE A 140 3.06 14.14 -3.92
C ILE A 140 4.22 14.85 -3.23
N MET A 141 4.39 16.16 -3.41
CA MET A 141 5.33 16.90 -2.55
C MET A 141 4.64 17.26 -1.24
N ILE A 142 5.35 17.15 -0.12
CA ILE A 142 4.82 17.53 1.18
C ILE A 142 5.40 18.89 1.55
N TRP A 143 4.54 19.87 1.80
CA TRP A 143 4.91 21.23 2.18
C TRP A 143 4.46 21.51 3.60
N ASP A 144 5.39 21.62 4.54
CA ASP A 144 5.10 21.87 5.96
C ASP A 144 4.01 20.91 6.49
N ASP A 145 4.23 19.62 6.27
CA ASP A 145 3.32 18.49 6.57
C ASP A 145 1.99 18.45 5.79
N LYS A 146 1.81 19.28 4.76
CA LYS A 146 0.62 19.25 3.90
C LYS A 146 0.93 18.63 2.54
N PRO A 147 0.21 17.58 2.11
CA PRO A 147 0.40 17.02 0.78
C PRO A 147 -0.05 17.99 -0.30
N ASN A 148 0.80 18.22 -1.30
CA ASN A 148 0.52 18.95 -2.52
C ASN A 148 0.65 18.01 -3.73
N ARG A 149 -0.50 17.66 -4.30
CA ARG A 149 -0.65 16.79 -5.47
C ARG A 149 -0.79 17.55 -6.78
N MET A 150 -0.91 18.89 -6.74
CA MET A 150 -1.20 19.73 -7.91
C MET A 150 -2.45 19.28 -8.71
N GLY A 151 -3.47 18.77 -8.02
CA GLY A 151 -4.71 18.27 -8.65
C GLY A 151 -4.52 16.96 -9.43
N ARG A 152 -3.48 16.19 -9.11
CA ARG A 152 -3.13 14.94 -9.80
C ARG A 152 -3.22 13.76 -8.83
N THR A 153 -3.94 12.73 -9.23
CA THR A 153 -4.02 11.47 -8.49
C THR A 153 -4.05 10.31 -9.48
N SER A 154 -3.47 9.19 -9.10
CA SER A 154 -3.62 7.95 -9.87
C SER A 154 -5.09 7.53 -9.88
N LYS A 155 -5.57 6.94 -10.97
CA LYS A 155 -6.95 6.42 -11.15
C LYS A 155 -8.10 7.45 -10.97
N GLY A 156 -7.78 8.71 -10.71
CA GLY A 156 -8.72 9.81 -10.56
C GLY A 156 -8.36 11.00 -11.46
N ARG A 157 -8.62 12.22 -10.99
CA ARG A 157 -8.32 13.44 -11.76
C ARG A 157 -6.82 13.61 -11.99
N HIS A 158 -6.49 14.04 -13.18
CA HIS A 158 -5.12 14.21 -13.65
C HIS A 158 -4.99 15.56 -14.36
N GLU A 159 -4.89 16.64 -13.59
CA GLU A 159 -4.74 18.00 -14.14
C GLU A 159 -3.41 18.17 -14.88
N PRO A 160 -3.36 18.89 -16.01
CA PRO A 160 -2.10 19.23 -16.67
C PRO A 160 -1.11 19.93 -15.73
N PHE A 161 0.18 19.70 -15.95
CA PHE A 161 1.23 20.42 -15.25
C PHE A 161 1.15 21.94 -15.51
N VAL A 162 1.27 22.73 -14.44
CA VAL A 162 1.29 24.19 -14.53
C VAL A 162 2.60 24.62 -15.22
N PRO A 163 2.58 25.51 -16.22
CA PRO A 163 3.80 26.05 -16.82
C PRO A 163 4.68 26.75 -15.78
N VAL A 164 6.01 26.64 -15.91
CA VAL A 164 6.98 27.18 -14.94
C VAL A 164 6.73 28.66 -14.68
N GLU A 165 6.49 29.44 -15.73
CA GLU A 165 6.26 30.89 -15.66
C GLU A 165 4.95 31.30 -14.97
N LYS A 166 4.07 30.33 -14.65
CA LYS A 166 2.80 30.55 -13.95
C LYS A 166 2.79 29.99 -12.53
N LEU A 167 3.86 29.31 -12.11
CA LEU A 167 3.95 28.75 -10.77
C LEU A 167 3.79 29.84 -9.71
N GLN A 168 2.96 29.57 -8.72
CA GLN A 168 2.77 30.41 -7.54
C GLN A 168 3.52 29.81 -6.34
N PRO A 169 3.88 30.63 -5.33
CA PRO A 169 4.45 30.13 -4.08
C PRO A 169 3.65 28.95 -3.48
N GLY A 170 4.36 27.90 -3.07
CA GLY A 170 3.78 26.66 -2.57
C GLY A 170 3.41 25.64 -3.65
N GLN A 171 3.65 25.92 -4.93
CA GLN A 171 3.38 25.01 -6.04
C GLN A 171 4.65 24.34 -6.58
N TRP A 172 4.43 23.23 -7.27
CA TRP A 172 5.46 22.53 -8.02
C TRP A 172 4.95 22.10 -9.39
N THR A 173 5.85 21.83 -10.32
CA THR A 173 5.52 21.25 -11.62
C THR A 173 6.64 20.35 -12.11
N TYR A 174 6.40 19.63 -13.21
CA TYR A 174 7.38 18.83 -13.90
C TYR A 174 7.41 19.20 -15.39
N VAL A 175 8.60 19.40 -15.94
CA VAL A 175 8.82 19.70 -17.36
C VAL A 175 9.44 18.48 -18.03
N ASP A 176 8.63 17.79 -18.84
CA ASP A 176 9.00 16.51 -19.42
C ASP A 176 10.19 16.60 -20.40
N ALA A 177 10.27 17.65 -21.21
CA ALA A 177 11.40 17.86 -22.12
C ALA A 177 12.75 18.03 -21.40
N GLU A 178 12.73 18.34 -20.10
CA GLU A 178 13.91 18.53 -19.28
C GLU A 178 14.13 17.43 -18.24
N ALA A 179 13.15 16.53 -18.10
CA ALA A 179 13.04 15.62 -16.98
C ALA A 179 13.23 16.28 -15.60
N ALA A 180 12.70 17.50 -15.43
CA ALA A 180 13.00 18.35 -14.29
C ALA A 180 11.76 18.75 -13.50
N PHE A 181 11.89 18.70 -12.18
CA PHE A 181 10.95 19.30 -11.24
C PHE A 181 11.28 20.77 -11.02
N TYR A 182 10.24 21.55 -10.80
CA TYR A 182 10.34 22.93 -10.41
C TYR A 182 9.46 23.17 -9.18
N VAL A 183 9.94 24.00 -8.26
CA VAL A 183 9.18 24.47 -7.09
C VAL A 183 9.20 25.99 -7.07
N ALA A 184 8.10 26.59 -6.63
CA ALA A 184 8.00 28.03 -6.39
C ALA A 184 7.75 28.29 -4.92
N ILE A 185 8.52 29.21 -4.34
CA ILE A 185 8.40 29.68 -2.96
C ILE A 185 8.12 31.19 -2.94
N ASP A 186 7.85 31.73 -1.75
CA ASP A 186 7.85 33.18 -1.56
C ASP A 186 9.22 33.76 -1.94
N PRO A 187 9.31 34.70 -2.91
CA PRO A 187 10.59 35.27 -3.35
C PRO A 187 11.32 36.07 -2.25
N ALA A 188 10.65 36.40 -1.14
CA ALA A 188 11.27 36.99 0.04
C ALA A 188 11.97 35.96 0.96
N LYS A 189 11.83 34.66 0.67
CA LYS A 189 12.39 33.55 1.45
C LYS A 189 13.39 32.74 0.64
N SER A 190 14.10 31.86 1.33
CA SER A 190 14.95 30.83 0.75
C SER A 190 14.25 29.47 0.76
N LEU A 191 14.70 28.54 -0.10
CA LEU A 191 14.15 27.19 -0.14
C LEU A 191 14.36 26.45 1.20
N ALA A 192 15.43 26.77 1.92
CA ALA A 192 15.75 26.20 3.24
C ALA A 192 14.79 26.64 4.35
N ASP A 193 13.96 27.67 4.13
CA ASP A 193 12.98 28.16 5.10
C ASP A 193 11.70 27.30 5.14
N TYR A 194 11.56 26.33 4.23
CA TYR A 194 10.40 25.44 4.12
C TYR A 194 10.77 24.00 4.45
N ALA A 195 9.88 23.30 5.17
CA ALA A 195 10.00 21.86 5.36
C ALA A 195 9.32 21.14 4.19
N ILE A 196 10.01 21.07 3.05
CA ILE A 196 9.53 20.36 1.86
C ILE A 196 10.10 18.95 1.85
N GLU A 197 9.24 17.94 1.69
CA GLU A 197 9.65 16.56 1.43
C GLU A 197 9.20 16.10 0.05
N SER A 198 9.99 15.20 -0.55
CA SER A 198 9.72 14.56 -1.83
C SER A 198 9.71 13.03 -1.68
N PRO A 199 8.78 12.31 -2.32
CA PRO A 199 8.73 10.86 -2.27
C PRO A 199 9.87 10.28 -3.11
N THR A 200 10.66 9.40 -2.50
CA THR A 200 11.85 8.76 -3.09
C THR A 200 11.73 7.23 -3.12
N ARG A 201 10.82 6.67 -2.32
CA ARG A 201 10.59 5.21 -2.23
C ARG A 201 9.30 4.84 -2.95
N LEU A 202 9.34 3.71 -3.67
CA LEU A 202 8.18 3.22 -4.38
C LEU A 202 7.09 2.71 -3.43
N ASN A 203 7.41 1.78 -2.53
CA ASN A 203 6.42 1.19 -1.64
C ASN A 203 6.86 1.31 -0.17
N GLY A 204 5.92 1.24 0.78
CA GLY A 204 6.26 1.09 2.19
C GLY A 204 6.61 -0.34 2.52
N VAL A 205 5.69 -1.26 2.23
CA VAL A 205 5.91 -2.70 2.25
C VAL A 205 5.76 -3.24 0.84
N GLY A 206 6.81 -3.85 0.30
CA GLY A 206 6.81 -4.44 -1.04
C GLY A 206 7.06 -5.93 -0.97
N ILE A 207 6.17 -6.71 -1.57
CA ILE A 207 6.24 -8.17 -1.65
C ILE A 207 6.40 -8.53 -3.13
N SER A 208 7.36 -9.41 -3.44
CA SER A 208 7.59 -9.89 -4.81
C SER A 208 8.08 -11.33 -4.83
N GLY A 209 7.64 -12.10 -5.82
CA GLY A 209 8.04 -13.50 -5.99
C GLY A 209 7.11 -14.45 -5.23
N THR A 210 7.59 -15.62 -4.84
CA THR A 210 6.83 -16.54 -3.98
C THR A 210 7.05 -16.19 -2.51
N CYS A 211 6.00 -15.72 -1.83
CA CYS A 211 6.03 -15.34 -0.42
C CYS A 211 4.81 -15.89 0.31
N GLU A 212 5.01 -16.91 1.14
CA GLU A 212 3.93 -17.61 1.86
C GLU A 212 4.16 -17.59 3.36
N HIS A 213 3.10 -17.72 4.15
CA HIS A 213 3.16 -17.82 5.62
C HIS A 213 3.86 -16.61 6.26
N TRP A 214 3.24 -15.45 6.13
CA TRP A 214 3.74 -14.19 6.71
C TRP A 214 2.69 -13.50 7.57
N VAL A 215 3.17 -12.84 8.62
CA VAL A 215 2.38 -11.88 9.38
C VAL A 215 3.13 -10.55 9.40
N VAL A 216 2.52 -9.48 8.93
CA VAL A 216 3.05 -8.12 9.03
C VAL A 216 2.08 -7.28 9.86
N LYS A 217 2.52 -6.81 11.03
CA LYS A 217 1.64 -6.15 11.98
C LYS A 217 2.18 -4.87 12.58
N ASN A 218 1.27 -4.00 13.00
CA ASN A 218 1.57 -2.73 13.66
C ASN A 218 2.49 -1.83 12.80
N VAL A 219 2.24 -1.78 11.48
CA VAL A 219 3.03 -0.98 10.53
C VAL A 219 2.15 0.15 9.99
N ARG A 220 2.66 1.38 10.07
CA ARG A 220 2.04 2.55 9.44
C ARG A 220 2.93 3.00 8.28
N VAL A 221 2.36 3.25 7.11
CA VAL A 221 3.07 3.71 5.92
C VAL A 221 2.50 5.04 5.46
N SER A 222 3.37 5.95 5.01
CA SER A 222 2.93 7.15 4.30
C SER A 222 3.89 7.66 3.23
N ARG A 223 3.36 8.48 2.32
CA ARG A 223 4.15 9.36 1.43
C ARG A 223 5.14 8.62 0.52
N VAL A 224 4.75 7.44 0.04
CA VAL A 224 5.46 6.63 -0.96
C VAL A 224 4.95 6.95 -2.36
N ILE A 225 5.76 6.72 -3.40
CA ILE A 225 5.38 7.01 -4.79
C ILE A 225 4.27 6.07 -5.28
N ASN A 226 4.30 4.81 -4.90
CA ASN A 226 3.34 3.79 -5.32
C ASN A 226 2.45 3.42 -4.12
N ASP A 227 2.51 2.19 -3.60
CA ASP A 227 1.51 1.72 -2.64
C ASP A 227 2.05 1.62 -1.23
N GLY A 228 1.17 1.79 -0.25
CA GLY A 228 1.50 1.56 1.15
C GLY A 228 2.00 0.13 1.37
N PHE A 229 1.19 -0.82 0.91
CA PHE A 229 1.45 -2.26 0.92
C PHE A 229 1.20 -2.80 -0.49
N ASN A 230 2.24 -3.28 -1.17
CA ASN A 230 2.22 -3.67 -2.58
C ASN A 230 2.59 -5.16 -2.72
N LEU A 231 1.63 -6.01 -3.09
CA LEU A 231 1.85 -7.43 -3.28
C LEU A 231 1.91 -7.78 -4.76
N HIS A 232 3.02 -8.38 -5.18
CA HIS A 232 3.22 -8.97 -6.51
C HIS A 232 3.74 -10.40 -6.41
N GLY A 233 3.44 -11.22 -7.42
CA GLY A 233 3.93 -12.59 -7.57
C GLY A 233 2.94 -13.63 -7.07
N HIS A 234 3.40 -14.53 -6.20
CA HIS A 234 2.59 -15.59 -5.62
C HIS A 234 2.58 -15.47 -4.10
N THR A 235 1.41 -15.24 -3.50
CA THR A 235 1.27 -15.13 -2.05
C THR A 235 0.15 -16.01 -1.52
N ARG A 236 0.40 -16.70 -0.39
CA ARG A 236 -0.58 -17.55 0.32
C ARG A 236 -0.33 -17.46 1.82
N ASP A 237 -1.41 -17.56 2.61
CA ASP A 237 -1.32 -17.42 4.08
C ASP A 237 -0.53 -16.16 4.49
N PHE A 238 -0.88 -15.03 3.87
CA PHE A 238 -0.25 -13.74 4.10
C PHE A 238 -1.21 -12.83 4.87
N VAL A 239 -0.83 -12.44 6.08
CA VAL A 239 -1.70 -11.72 7.02
C VAL A 239 -1.14 -10.33 7.31
N PHE A 240 -1.99 -9.32 7.21
CA PHE A 240 -1.75 -8.00 7.77
C PHE A 240 -2.60 -7.78 9.01
N GLU A 241 -2.01 -7.26 10.08
CA GLU A 241 -2.75 -6.94 11.31
C GLU A 241 -2.45 -5.52 11.80
N ASN A 242 -3.49 -4.74 12.10
CA ASN A 242 -3.36 -3.39 12.64
C ASN A 242 -2.38 -2.52 11.82
N ILE A 243 -2.69 -2.38 10.53
CA ILE A 243 -1.87 -1.60 9.59
C ILE A 243 -2.54 -0.28 9.21
N GLU A 244 -1.72 0.70 8.79
CA GLU A 244 -2.21 1.99 8.29
C GLU A 244 -1.45 2.38 7.02
N ALA A 245 -2.17 2.84 6.00
CA ALA A 245 -1.60 3.44 4.80
C ALA A 245 -2.22 4.82 4.59
N THR A 246 -1.41 5.88 4.63
CA THR A 246 -1.91 7.24 4.46
C THR A 246 -1.07 8.05 3.49
N GLU A 247 -1.72 8.86 2.65
CA GLU A 247 -1.01 9.78 1.75
C GLU A 247 -0.01 9.06 0.83
N CYS A 248 -0.30 7.82 0.45
CA CYS A 248 0.44 7.09 -0.57
C CYS A 248 0.07 7.61 -1.96
N GLY A 249 1.05 7.54 -2.87
CA GLY A 249 0.93 8.03 -4.23
C GLY A 249 -0.14 7.31 -5.03
N ASP A 250 -0.26 5.99 -4.86
CA ASP A 250 -1.25 5.16 -5.52
C ASP A 250 -2.16 4.48 -4.49
N ASP A 251 -1.98 3.21 -4.15
CA ASP A 251 -2.95 2.49 -3.32
C ASP A 251 -2.53 2.42 -1.84
N GLY A 252 -3.50 2.32 -0.94
CA GLY A 252 -3.22 2.03 0.47
C GLY A 252 -2.64 0.62 0.60
N ILE A 253 -3.38 -0.36 0.08
CA ILE A 253 -2.91 -1.73 -0.14
C ILE A 253 -3.36 -2.24 -1.50
N SER A 254 -2.49 -2.99 -2.16
CA SER A 254 -2.77 -3.61 -3.45
C SER A 254 -2.28 -5.04 -3.52
N GLU A 255 -3.00 -5.82 -4.33
CA GLU A 255 -2.71 -7.23 -4.58
C GLU A 255 -2.71 -7.48 -6.08
N HIS A 256 -1.73 -8.24 -6.57
CA HIS A 256 -1.51 -8.49 -7.98
C HIS A 256 -1.14 -9.95 -8.26
N GLU A 257 -1.28 -10.33 -9.53
CA GLU A 257 -1.08 -11.69 -10.02
C GLU A 257 -1.82 -12.73 -9.16
N ASP A 258 -1.16 -13.84 -8.80
CA ASP A 258 -1.73 -15.00 -8.14
C ASP A 258 -1.53 -14.91 -6.63
N SER A 259 -2.36 -14.11 -5.98
CA SER A 259 -2.17 -13.74 -4.57
C SER A 259 -3.42 -13.94 -3.74
N GLU A 260 -3.23 -14.32 -2.48
CA GLU A 260 -4.27 -14.35 -1.47
C GLU A 260 -3.79 -13.69 -0.17
N LEU A 261 -4.63 -12.84 0.42
CA LEU A 261 -4.30 -12.13 1.67
C LEU A 261 -5.45 -12.06 2.68
N THR A 262 -5.08 -11.93 3.95
CA THR A 262 -6.01 -11.62 5.05
C THR A 262 -5.63 -10.30 5.71
N ILE A 263 -6.62 -9.46 6.03
CA ILE A 263 -6.42 -8.16 6.71
C ILE A 263 -7.27 -8.11 7.97
N HIS A 264 -6.61 -8.01 9.12
CA HIS A 264 -7.24 -7.77 10.41
C HIS A 264 -6.93 -6.35 10.87
N GLY A 265 -7.78 -5.39 10.49
CA GLY A 265 -7.59 -3.98 10.82
C GLY A 265 -6.67 -3.25 9.83
N LEU A 266 -7.27 -2.41 9.00
CA LEU A 266 -6.59 -1.47 8.12
C LEU A 266 -7.23 -0.09 8.24
N VAL A 267 -6.39 0.94 8.40
CA VAL A 267 -6.80 2.33 8.19
C VAL A 267 -6.15 2.83 6.90
N SER A 268 -6.97 3.19 5.90
CA SER A 268 -6.47 3.69 4.63
C SER A 268 -7.09 5.03 4.26
N ARG A 269 -6.27 6.09 4.24
CA ARG A 269 -6.75 7.45 3.99
C ARG A 269 -5.88 8.28 3.07
N ARG A 270 -6.51 9.13 2.26
CA ARG A 270 -5.81 10.11 1.40
C ARG A 270 -4.77 9.47 0.47
N ASN A 271 -4.91 8.20 0.16
CA ASN A 271 -4.19 7.53 -0.93
C ASN A 271 -4.92 7.85 -2.25
N SER A 272 -4.39 7.46 -3.41
CA SER A 272 -5.22 7.44 -4.62
C SER A 272 -6.38 6.45 -4.43
N THR A 273 -6.08 5.20 -4.09
CA THR A 273 -7.10 4.21 -3.74
C THR A 273 -6.93 3.71 -2.31
N GLY A 274 -8.01 3.35 -1.63
CA GLY A 274 -7.92 2.65 -0.35
C GLY A 274 -7.35 1.24 -0.49
N ILE A 275 -8.13 0.36 -1.10
CA ILE A 275 -7.76 -1.01 -1.46
C ILE A 275 -7.92 -1.18 -2.97
N CYS A 276 -6.88 -1.70 -3.63
CA CYS A 276 -6.90 -1.99 -5.07
C CYS A 276 -6.37 -3.40 -5.39
N HIS A 277 -7.24 -4.33 -5.78
CA HIS A 277 -6.82 -5.69 -6.11
C HIS A 277 -6.95 -5.99 -7.60
N GLY A 278 -5.95 -6.68 -8.13
CA GLY A 278 -5.81 -7.08 -9.52
C GLY A 278 -6.47 -8.43 -9.82
N ASP A 279 -6.21 -8.95 -11.01
CA ASP A 279 -7.18 -9.80 -11.69
C ASP A 279 -7.22 -11.25 -11.21
N GLN A 280 -6.22 -11.76 -10.46
CA GLN A 280 -6.14 -13.16 -10.03
C GLN A 280 -5.98 -13.27 -8.50
N THR A 281 -6.73 -12.45 -7.78
CA THR A 281 -6.52 -12.21 -6.36
C THR A 281 -7.70 -12.66 -5.51
N SER A 282 -7.51 -12.86 -4.20
CA SER A 282 -8.61 -13.10 -3.25
C SER A 282 -8.26 -12.60 -1.87
N SER A 283 -9.21 -11.97 -1.19
CA SER A 283 -8.94 -11.32 0.09
C SER A 283 -10.06 -11.49 1.10
N TRP A 284 -9.67 -11.62 2.37
CA TRP A 284 -10.59 -11.59 3.50
C TRP A 284 -10.17 -10.49 4.46
N SER A 285 -11.06 -9.54 4.72
CA SER A 285 -10.71 -8.35 5.48
C SER A 285 -11.76 -8.01 6.52
N ASP A 286 -11.32 -7.64 7.71
CA ASP A 286 -12.18 -7.16 8.78
C ASP A 286 -11.60 -5.94 9.49
N HIS A 287 -12.49 -5.17 10.15
CA HIS A 287 -12.13 -3.94 10.86
C HIS A 287 -11.38 -2.91 9.98
N VAL A 288 -11.76 -2.82 8.71
CA VAL A 288 -11.17 -1.89 7.75
C VAL A 288 -11.88 -0.54 7.80
N VAL A 289 -11.12 0.53 7.69
CA VAL A 289 -11.58 1.91 7.58
C VAL A 289 -10.98 2.55 6.33
N LEU A 290 -11.82 2.78 5.31
CA LEU A 290 -11.43 3.41 4.06
C LEU A 290 -12.10 4.79 3.96
N GLU A 291 -11.30 5.85 4.05
CA GLU A 291 -11.81 7.21 4.12
C GLU A 291 -10.98 8.21 3.32
N ASP A 292 -11.66 9.14 2.66
CA ASP A 292 -11.04 10.28 1.98
C ASP A 292 -9.89 9.92 1.01
N ASN A 293 -9.94 8.74 0.39
CA ASN A 293 -9.03 8.39 -0.69
C ASN A 293 -9.44 9.15 -1.97
N TYR A 294 -8.46 9.64 -2.71
CA TYR A 294 -8.64 10.68 -3.74
C TYR A 294 -9.33 10.19 -5.01
N ALA A 295 -9.22 8.90 -5.36
CA ALA A 295 -9.79 8.32 -6.56
C ALA A 295 -10.88 7.28 -6.26
N ALA A 296 -10.62 6.36 -5.32
CA ALA A 296 -11.62 5.40 -4.84
C ALA A 296 -11.27 4.83 -3.45
N ASN A 297 -12.24 4.34 -2.70
CA ASN A 297 -11.95 3.58 -1.49
C ASN A 297 -11.72 2.10 -1.80
N LEU A 298 -12.54 1.52 -2.70
CA LEU A 298 -12.36 0.15 -3.20
C LEU A 298 -12.27 0.15 -4.72
N PHE A 299 -11.25 -0.52 -5.27
CA PHE A 299 -11.12 -0.81 -6.69
C PHE A 299 -10.69 -2.28 -6.89
N LEU A 300 -11.66 -3.16 -7.10
CA LEU A 300 -11.41 -4.61 -7.16
C LEU A 300 -11.68 -5.15 -8.57
N ARG A 301 -10.88 -6.14 -8.99
CA ARG A 301 -11.01 -6.80 -10.29
C ARG A 301 -10.98 -8.32 -10.15
N ASN A 302 -12.04 -8.98 -10.60
CA ASN A 302 -12.20 -10.45 -10.53
C ASN A 302 -11.99 -10.98 -9.08
N GLY A 303 -11.79 -12.29 -8.90
CA GLY A 303 -11.42 -12.84 -7.59
C GLY A 303 -12.55 -12.99 -6.58
N THR A 304 -12.23 -13.47 -5.39
CA THR A 304 -13.18 -13.54 -4.26
C THR A 304 -12.72 -12.63 -3.14
N HIS A 305 -13.57 -11.68 -2.76
CA HIS A 305 -13.26 -10.69 -1.75
C HIS A 305 -14.38 -10.63 -0.71
N VAL A 306 -14.00 -10.59 0.57
CA VAL A 306 -14.91 -10.47 1.71
C VAL A 306 -14.44 -9.34 2.61
N ILE A 307 -15.34 -8.41 2.93
CA ILE A 307 -15.10 -7.35 3.91
C ILE A 307 -16.17 -7.46 5.00
N THR A 308 -15.73 -7.56 6.27
CA THR A 308 -16.64 -7.61 7.42
C THR A 308 -16.34 -6.52 8.46
N ASP A 309 -17.34 -6.12 9.24
CA ASP A 309 -17.14 -5.23 10.40
C ASP A 309 -16.39 -3.92 10.09
N SER A 310 -16.65 -3.35 8.91
CA SER A 310 -15.81 -2.31 8.32
C SER A 310 -16.59 -1.03 7.99
N VAL A 311 -15.85 0.06 7.80
CA VAL A 311 -16.36 1.34 7.31
C VAL A 311 -15.71 1.65 5.98
N VAL A 312 -16.53 1.75 4.95
CA VAL A 312 -16.10 2.22 3.62
C VAL A 312 -16.86 3.49 3.35
N SER A 313 -16.27 4.61 3.77
CA SER A 313 -16.86 5.91 3.47
C SER A 313 -16.69 6.19 1.98
N ALA A 314 -17.46 7.14 1.48
CA ALA A 314 -17.28 7.65 0.14
C ALA A 314 -17.68 9.12 0.16
N ALA A 315 -16.94 9.88 0.98
CA ALA A 315 -16.85 11.30 0.74
C ALA A 315 -16.39 11.48 -0.71
N ALA A 316 -17.12 12.29 -1.49
CA ALA A 316 -16.65 12.71 -2.80
C ALA A 316 -15.36 13.50 -2.56
N PRO A 317 -14.17 12.97 -2.89
CA PRO A 317 -12.98 13.76 -2.74
C PRO A 317 -13.12 14.98 -3.67
N PRO A 318 -12.58 16.15 -3.28
CA PRO A 318 -12.63 17.36 -4.11
C PRO A 318 -12.06 17.14 -5.54
N ASP A 319 -11.32 16.05 -5.75
CA ASP A 319 -10.61 15.72 -6.98
C ASP A 319 -11.09 14.44 -7.71
N GLY A 320 -12.23 13.86 -7.35
CA GLY A 320 -13.03 12.99 -8.24
C GLY A 320 -12.80 11.46 -8.26
N ASN A 321 -13.84 10.77 -8.76
CA ASN A 321 -14.09 9.31 -8.85
C ASN A 321 -14.55 8.57 -7.59
N ASN A 322 -15.20 7.43 -7.84
CA ASN A 322 -16.27 6.78 -7.07
C ASN A 322 -15.78 6.18 -5.74
N GLY A 323 -16.67 6.08 -4.75
CA GLY A 323 -16.39 5.40 -3.48
C GLY A 323 -15.94 3.94 -3.64
N ILE A 324 -16.73 3.14 -4.35
CA ILE A 324 -16.52 1.70 -4.52
C ILE A 324 -16.66 1.35 -5.99
N ILE A 325 -15.70 0.61 -6.53
CA ILE A 325 -15.64 0.20 -7.93
C ILE A 325 -15.30 -1.30 -7.99
N LEU A 326 -16.22 -2.10 -8.52
CA LEU A 326 -16.11 -3.56 -8.65
C LEU A 326 -16.20 -3.95 -10.11
N ASN A 327 -15.11 -4.50 -10.67
CA ASN A 327 -14.99 -4.72 -12.10
C ASN A 327 -14.72 -6.19 -12.47
N ASN A 328 -15.13 -6.55 -13.68
CA ASN A 328 -14.75 -7.80 -14.31
C ASN A 328 -13.84 -7.54 -15.52
N VAL A 329 -12.68 -8.18 -15.53
CA VAL A 329 -11.78 -8.25 -16.68
C VAL A 329 -12.12 -9.50 -17.50
N PRO A 330 -12.31 -9.39 -18.83
CA PRO A 330 -12.71 -10.52 -19.68
C PRO A 330 -11.71 -11.68 -19.69
N VAL A 331 -12.24 -12.89 -19.87
CA VAL A 331 -11.52 -14.11 -20.28
C VAL A 331 -10.68 -13.80 -21.54
N PRO A 332 -9.42 -14.28 -21.68
CA PRO A 332 -8.78 -15.39 -20.98
C PRO A 332 -8.04 -15.04 -19.68
N ILE A 333 -8.11 -13.79 -19.19
CA ILE A 333 -7.26 -13.33 -18.09
C ILE A 333 -7.63 -13.98 -16.75
N ASN A 334 -8.94 -14.08 -16.44
CA ASN A 334 -9.41 -14.86 -15.30
C ASN A 334 -10.80 -15.48 -15.59
N PRO A 335 -10.96 -16.82 -15.47
CA PRO A 335 -12.25 -17.48 -15.65
C PRO A 335 -13.25 -17.22 -14.50
N ASN A 336 -12.78 -16.75 -13.35
CA ASN A 336 -13.62 -16.51 -12.17
C ASN A 336 -14.11 -15.05 -12.20
N PRO A 337 -15.43 -14.82 -12.30
CA PRO A 337 -15.98 -13.48 -12.13
C PRO A 337 -15.72 -12.98 -10.71
N LEU A 338 -15.70 -11.67 -10.53
CA LEU A 338 -15.56 -11.04 -9.22
C LEU A 338 -16.74 -11.44 -8.33
N SER A 339 -16.41 -11.98 -7.15
CA SER A 339 -17.32 -12.22 -6.05
C SER A 339 -16.95 -11.30 -4.90
N MET A 340 -17.90 -10.48 -4.46
CA MET A 340 -17.71 -9.53 -3.37
C MET A 340 -18.78 -9.71 -2.30
N THR A 341 -18.37 -9.89 -1.05
CA THR A 341 -19.28 -9.97 0.09
C THR A 341 -18.98 -8.90 1.12
N PHE A 342 -20.01 -8.15 1.52
CA PHE A 342 -19.97 -7.22 2.65
C PHE A 342 -20.86 -7.74 3.78
N THR A 343 -20.30 -7.83 4.99
CA THR A 343 -21.04 -8.22 6.20
C THR A 343 -20.83 -7.21 7.32
N ARG A 344 -21.89 -6.75 8.01
CA ARG A 344 -21.79 -5.73 9.08
C ARG A 344 -20.98 -4.47 8.68
N CYS A 345 -21.07 -4.06 7.42
CA CYS A 345 -20.34 -2.91 6.91
C CYS A 345 -21.17 -1.63 6.96
N ARG A 346 -20.51 -0.48 7.11
CA ARG A 346 -21.14 0.84 6.99
C ARG A 346 -20.61 1.59 5.78
N PHE A 347 -21.52 2.18 5.02
CA PHE A 347 -21.20 2.99 3.85
C PHE A 347 -21.76 4.40 4.02
N PRO A 348 -21.07 5.28 4.77
CA PRO A 348 -21.47 6.67 4.90
C PRO A 348 -21.20 7.42 3.58
N PHE A 349 -22.25 7.63 2.79
CA PHE A 349 -22.22 8.48 1.61
C PHE A 349 -22.80 9.86 1.96
N PRO A 350 -22.13 10.97 1.60
CA PRO A 350 -22.66 12.30 1.86
C PRO A 350 -24.01 12.50 1.14
N SER A 351 -24.97 13.07 1.86
CA SER A 351 -26.26 13.49 1.29
C SER A 351 -26.06 14.72 0.39
N GLY A 352 -26.02 14.54 -0.93
CA GLY A 352 -25.87 15.64 -1.88
C GLY A 352 -25.58 15.16 -3.30
N ALA A 353 -25.73 16.05 -4.29
CA ALA A 353 -25.28 15.75 -5.64
C ALA A 353 -23.76 15.52 -5.62
N ASN A 354 -23.29 14.37 -6.11
CA ASN A 354 -21.86 14.20 -6.36
C ASN A 354 -21.43 15.33 -7.33
N PRO A 355 -20.43 16.17 -6.99
CA PRO A 355 -20.00 17.27 -7.88
C PRO A 355 -19.53 16.76 -9.24
N THR A 356 -19.15 15.49 -9.35
CA THR A 356 -18.80 14.82 -10.61
C THR A 356 -19.98 14.15 -11.32
N GLY A 357 -21.15 14.09 -10.70
CA GLY A 357 -22.35 13.37 -11.18
C GLY A 357 -22.24 11.85 -11.14
N LYS A 358 -21.15 11.28 -10.61
CA LYS A 358 -20.90 9.84 -10.62
C LYS A 358 -21.52 9.11 -9.41
N ALA A 359 -21.85 7.85 -9.61
CA ALA A 359 -22.31 6.96 -8.55
C ALA A 359 -21.21 6.74 -7.49
N PRO A 360 -21.53 6.69 -6.19
CA PRO A 360 -20.52 6.35 -5.18
C PRO A 360 -20.25 4.83 -5.15
N PHE A 361 -21.04 4.05 -5.88
CA PHE A 361 -20.95 2.59 -5.98
C PHE A 361 -21.05 2.20 -7.46
N TYR A 362 -20.04 1.53 -8.00
CA TYR A 362 -19.99 1.05 -9.39
C TYR A 362 -19.74 -0.46 -9.39
N VAL A 363 -20.52 -1.19 -10.17
CA VAL A 363 -20.47 -2.65 -10.27
C VAL A 363 -20.64 -3.04 -11.73
N ASP A 364 -19.66 -3.74 -12.30
CA ASP A 364 -19.75 -4.28 -13.65
C ASP A 364 -20.78 -5.42 -13.75
N ASP A 365 -21.27 -5.66 -14.96
CA ASP A 365 -22.12 -6.82 -15.26
C ASP A 365 -21.38 -8.14 -14.93
N GLY A 366 -22.11 -9.11 -14.36
CA GLY A 366 -21.58 -10.44 -13.99
C GLY A 366 -20.82 -10.50 -12.66
N VAL A 367 -20.68 -9.39 -11.93
CA VAL A 367 -20.17 -9.38 -10.55
C VAL A 367 -21.18 -10.05 -9.62
N LEU A 368 -20.72 -10.98 -8.79
CA LEU A 368 -21.50 -11.60 -7.72
C LEU A 368 -21.35 -10.77 -6.44
N LEU A 369 -22.24 -9.80 -6.24
CA LEU A 369 -22.23 -8.93 -5.06
C LEU A 369 -23.25 -9.39 -4.02
N THR A 370 -22.78 -9.61 -2.79
CA THR A 370 -23.61 -9.86 -1.61
C THR A 370 -23.37 -8.75 -0.58
N ILE A 371 -24.45 -8.14 -0.10
CA ILE A 371 -24.43 -7.21 1.04
C ILE A 371 -25.43 -7.77 2.05
N SER A 372 -24.97 -8.07 3.26
CA SER A 372 -25.82 -8.61 4.32
C SER A 372 -26.84 -7.58 4.84
N ASP A 373 -27.95 -8.07 5.40
CA ASP A 373 -29.01 -7.22 5.99
C ASP A 373 -28.53 -6.38 7.19
N ASP A 374 -27.46 -6.80 7.86
CA ASP A 374 -26.84 -6.07 8.97
C ASP A 374 -25.80 -5.02 8.50
N SER A 375 -25.56 -4.90 7.19
CA SER A 375 -24.80 -3.81 6.60
C SER A 375 -25.69 -2.59 6.36
N LYS A 376 -25.16 -1.40 6.60
CA LYS A 376 -25.88 -0.13 6.48
C LYS A 376 -25.32 0.73 5.35
N VAL A 377 -26.13 0.94 4.33
CA VAL A 377 -25.85 1.91 3.27
C VAL A 377 -26.55 3.23 3.60
N GLU A 378 -25.77 4.28 3.84
CA GLU A 378 -26.29 5.61 4.15
C GLU A 378 -26.10 6.50 2.91
N GLY A 379 -27.13 6.61 2.07
CA GLY A 379 -27.12 7.43 0.84
C GLY A 379 -27.53 6.66 -0.43
N PRO A 380 -27.51 7.31 -1.61
CA PRO A 380 -28.02 6.71 -2.83
C PRO A 380 -27.04 5.66 -3.41
N VAL A 381 -27.52 4.42 -3.59
CA VAL A 381 -26.85 3.41 -4.42
C VAL A 381 -27.30 3.61 -5.86
N TYR A 382 -26.36 3.96 -6.73
CA TYR A 382 -26.64 4.08 -8.16
C TYR A 382 -26.04 2.87 -8.87
N HIS A 383 -26.90 1.97 -9.32
CA HIS A 383 -26.50 0.96 -10.29
C HIS A 383 -26.29 1.67 -11.64
N VAL A 384 -25.14 1.50 -12.27
CA VAL A 384 -24.94 1.91 -13.66
C VAL A 384 -25.34 0.71 -14.53
N PRO A 385 -26.47 0.77 -15.25
CA PRO A 385 -26.84 -0.31 -16.16
C PRO A 385 -25.95 -0.20 -17.42
N GLY A 386 -25.16 -1.24 -17.71
CA GLY A 386 -24.73 -1.51 -19.08
C GLY A 386 -23.23 -1.61 -19.34
N ARG A 387 -22.74 -2.85 -19.31
CA ARG A 387 -22.13 -3.48 -20.49
C ARG A 387 -22.94 -4.74 -20.86
N LYS A 388 -24.22 -4.53 -21.21
CA LYS A 388 -25.22 -5.52 -21.71
C LYS A 388 -24.94 -6.99 -21.34
N GLY A 389 -25.48 -7.45 -20.21
CA GLY A 389 -25.34 -8.87 -19.82
C GLY A 389 -26.36 -9.51 -18.87
N ALA A 390 -27.33 -8.80 -18.26
CA ALA A 390 -28.48 -9.33 -17.47
C ALA A 390 -28.15 -10.14 -16.18
N PRO A 391 -29.11 -10.43 -15.25
CA PRO A 391 -30.47 -9.94 -15.05
C PRO A 391 -30.70 -9.23 -13.68
N SER A 392 -31.89 -8.64 -13.52
CA SER A 392 -32.40 -7.95 -12.33
C SER A 392 -32.52 -8.85 -11.09
N ALA A 393 -32.16 -8.31 -9.92
CA ALA A 393 -32.56 -8.89 -8.63
C ALA A 393 -34.10 -8.92 -8.51
N PRO A 394 -34.71 -10.03 -8.03
CA PRO A 394 -36.13 -10.04 -7.70
C PRO A 394 -36.39 -9.14 -6.48
N ALA A 395 -37.54 -8.48 -6.48
CA ALA A 395 -38.00 -7.68 -5.35
C ALA A 395 -38.17 -8.55 -4.09
N PRO A 396 -37.89 -8.01 -2.89
CA PRO A 396 -38.11 -8.74 -1.66
C PRO A 396 -39.60 -8.74 -1.32
N ALA A 397 -40.15 -9.90 -1.01
CA ALA A 397 -41.40 -10.04 -0.26
C ALA A 397 -41.55 -11.48 0.27
N PRO A 398 -42.31 -11.64 1.35
CA PRO A 398 -42.03 -11.26 2.74
C PRO A 398 -41.28 -12.34 3.53
#